data_AF-A0A7X1BTY3-F1
#
_entry.id   AF-A0A7X1BTY3-F1
#
_cell.length_a   1.000
_cell.length_b   1.000
_cell.length_c   1.000
_cell.angle_alpha   90.00
_cell.angle_beta   90.00
_cell.angle_gamma   90.00
#
_symmetry.space_group_name_H-M   'P 1'
#
loop_
_entity.id
_entity.type
_entity.pdbx_description
1 polymer ?
#
loop_
_entity_poly.entity_id
_entity_poly.type
_entity_poly.pdbx_seq_one_letter_code
_entity_poly.pdbx_strand_id
1 'polypeptide(L)'
;MFNEVFCVASGPSLKKVDCVRIEERGYPVVAVNNAYSMFRQPYALFAGDEDWWRRYGKSVPENIRRCTASRSASVLYGIEYQRFGAPEVEFNSGSMAIQFAASLGAKHIYLIGYDCSIRRGVHFHGRHTGNLRNPSQLSVKKWHREFAGVREELSHIDIINCSRRTELTCFPIKSLEAVIG
;
A
#
# COMPACT_ATOMS: atom_id res chain seq x y z
N MET A 1 -10.66 -15.70 0.68
CA MET A 1 -9.71 -15.32 -0.39
C MET A 1 -10.48 -14.52 -1.41
N PHE A 2 -9.89 -13.47 -1.98
CA PHE A 2 -10.54 -12.63 -2.98
C PHE A 2 -9.77 -12.72 -4.30
N ASN A 3 -10.49 -12.70 -5.42
CA ASN A 3 -9.89 -12.74 -6.76
C ASN A 3 -9.28 -11.39 -7.16
N GLU A 4 -9.94 -10.30 -6.76
CA GLU A 4 -9.59 -8.91 -7.08
C GLU A 4 -9.45 -8.10 -5.80
N VAL A 5 -8.48 -7.19 -5.75
CA VAL A 5 -8.22 -6.36 -4.56
C VAL A 5 -7.55 -5.04 -4.92
N PHE A 6 -7.90 -3.99 -4.17
CA PHE A 6 -7.21 -2.71 -4.25
C PHE A 6 -6.14 -2.61 -3.17
N CYS A 7 -4.90 -2.36 -3.58
CA CYS A 7 -3.87 -1.86 -2.68
C CYS A 7 -3.86 -0.33 -2.77
N VAL A 8 -3.91 0.35 -1.61
CA VAL A 8 -4.13 1.79 -1.56
C VAL A 8 -3.04 2.48 -0.75
N ALA A 9 -2.18 3.24 -1.43
CA ALA A 9 -1.03 3.92 -0.86
C ALA A 9 -1.26 5.43 -0.66
N SER A 10 -0.36 6.06 0.10
CA SER A 10 -0.55 7.43 0.59
C SER A 10 -0.13 8.53 -0.39
N GLY A 11 0.12 8.23 -1.67
CA GLY A 11 0.56 9.21 -2.66
C GLY A 11 -0.42 10.40 -2.84
N PRO A 12 0.06 11.60 -3.21
CA PRO A 12 -0.79 12.77 -3.43
C PRO A 12 -1.92 12.61 -4.46
N SER A 13 -1.78 11.65 -5.38
CA SER A 13 -2.82 11.33 -6.37
C SER A 13 -4.06 10.68 -5.75
N LEU A 14 -3.98 10.12 -4.53
CA LEU A 14 -5.11 9.51 -3.84
C LEU A 14 -6.19 10.55 -3.54
N LYS A 15 -7.43 10.27 -3.93
CA LYS A 15 -8.59 11.12 -3.65
C LYS A 15 -9.68 10.34 -2.92
N LYS A 16 -10.34 11.01 -1.97
CA LYS A 16 -11.43 10.42 -1.19
C LYS A 16 -12.58 9.92 -2.08
N VAL A 17 -12.88 10.62 -3.16
CA VAL A 17 -13.90 10.21 -4.14
C VAL A 17 -13.60 8.84 -4.77
N ASP A 18 -12.34 8.53 -5.03
CA ASP A 18 -11.93 7.24 -5.61
C ASP A 18 -12.08 6.12 -4.57
N CYS A 19 -11.68 6.39 -3.32
CA CYS A 19 -11.84 5.47 -2.21
C CYS A 19 -13.32 5.14 -1.92
N VAL A 20 -14.20 6.16 -1.95
CA VAL A 20 -15.64 5.98 -1.76
C VAL A 20 -16.21 5.09 -2.86
N ARG A 21 -15.86 5.33 -4.13
CA ARG A 21 -16.31 4.48 -5.25
C ARG A 21 -15.87 3.02 -5.10
N ILE A 22 -14.63 2.77 -4.68
CA ILE A 22 -14.12 1.41 -4.44
C ILE A 22 -14.90 0.72 -3.30
N GLU A 23 -15.16 1.44 -2.22
CA GLU A 23 -15.88 0.92 -1.04
C GLU A 23 -17.36 0.65 -1.37
N GLU A 24 -18.04 1.56 -2.08
CA GLU A 24 -19.45 1.40 -2.50
C GLU A 24 -19.64 0.21 -3.45
N ARG A 25 -18.62 -0.13 -4.25
CA ARG A 25 -18.62 -1.31 -5.12
C ARG A 25 -18.25 -2.61 -4.39
N GLY A 26 -17.89 -2.53 -3.11
CA GLY A 26 -17.60 -3.70 -2.28
C GLY A 26 -16.26 -4.38 -2.57
N TYR A 27 -15.32 -3.71 -3.24
CA TYR A 27 -14.00 -4.29 -3.45
C TYR A 27 -13.22 -4.39 -2.13
N PRO A 28 -12.49 -5.49 -1.89
CA PRO A 28 -11.61 -5.57 -0.74
C PRO A 28 -10.43 -4.60 -0.91
N VAL A 29 -9.99 -4.03 0.21
CA VAL A 29 -8.95 -3.01 0.25
C VAL A 29 -7.85 -3.40 1.23
N VAL A 30 -6.61 -3.43 0.75
CA VAL A 30 -5.40 -3.40 1.58
C VAL A 30 -4.89 -1.97 1.61
N ALA A 31 -5.18 -1.25 2.70
CA ALA A 31 -4.74 0.11 2.88
C ALA A 31 -3.31 0.15 3.41
N VAL A 32 -2.51 1.11 2.96
CA VAL A 32 -1.09 1.23 3.34
C VAL A 32 -0.86 2.45 4.20
N ASN A 33 -0.24 2.25 5.36
CA ASN A 33 0.06 3.30 6.33
C ASN A 33 -1.21 4.16 6.57
N ASN A 34 -1.10 5.50 6.51
CA ASN A 34 -2.22 6.41 6.80
C ASN A 34 -3.40 6.33 5.81
N ALA A 35 -3.26 5.61 4.69
CA ALA A 35 -4.34 5.45 3.72
C ALA A 35 -5.56 4.70 4.29
N TYR A 36 -5.46 4.00 5.42
CA TYR A 36 -6.62 3.35 6.06
C TYR A 36 -7.72 4.37 6.41
N SER A 37 -7.33 5.60 6.77
CA SER A 37 -8.26 6.68 7.12
C SER A 37 -9.16 7.13 5.95
N MET A 38 -8.84 6.68 4.72
CA MET A 38 -9.62 6.99 3.53
C MET A 38 -10.80 6.05 3.32
N PHE A 39 -10.95 5.00 4.14
CA PHE A 39 -12.01 4.00 4.09
C PHE A 39 -12.74 3.93 5.43
N ARG A 40 -14.00 3.49 5.41
CA ARG A 40 -14.76 3.20 6.64
C ARG A 40 -14.25 1.90 7.26
N GLN A 41 -14.03 0.88 6.43
CA GLN A 41 -13.53 -0.42 6.87
C GLN A 41 -12.74 -1.12 5.75
N PRO A 42 -11.43 -0.85 5.62
CA PRO A 42 -10.61 -1.65 4.71
C PRO A 42 -10.55 -3.10 5.20
N TYR A 43 -10.28 -4.03 4.26
CA TYR A 43 -10.08 -5.44 4.60
C TYR A 43 -8.87 -5.61 5.52
N ALA A 44 -7.77 -4.91 5.22
CA ALA A 44 -6.58 -4.88 6.06
C ALA A 44 -5.85 -3.54 5.96
N LEU A 45 -5.08 -3.23 7.00
CA LEU A 45 -4.06 -2.18 7.03
C LEU A 45 -2.68 -2.84 7.06
N PHE A 46 -1.83 -2.46 6.11
CA PHE A 46 -0.43 -2.83 6.08
C PHE A 46 0.48 -1.63 6.41
N ALA A 47 1.32 -1.75 7.43
CA ALA A 47 2.42 -0.83 7.68
C ALA A 47 3.69 -1.60 8.05
N GLY A 48 4.77 -1.38 7.30
CA GLY A 48 5.95 -2.26 7.28
C GLY A 48 6.95 -2.03 8.40
N ASP A 49 6.99 -0.85 9.01
CA ASP A 49 7.97 -0.47 10.02
C ASP A 49 7.35 -0.24 11.41
N GLU A 50 8.17 -0.40 12.45
CA GLU A 50 7.75 -0.24 13.84
C GLU A 50 7.43 1.23 14.20
N ASP A 51 8.14 2.19 13.61
CA ASP A 51 7.97 3.61 13.94
C ASP A 51 6.56 4.09 13.57
N TRP A 52 6.02 3.63 12.44
CA TRP A 52 4.63 3.93 12.06
C TRP A 52 3.64 3.38 13.08
N TRP A 53 3.81 2.13 13.52
CA TRP A 53 2.94 1.51 14.53
C TRP A 53 3.06 2.17 15.89
N ARG A 54 4.28 2.53 16.31
CA ARG A 54 4.52 3.30 17.54
C ARG A 54 3.77 4.63 17.52
N ARG A 55 3.76 5.31 16.36
CA ARG A 55 3.18 6.65 16.22
C ARG A 55 1.66 6.66 16.04
N TYR A 56 1.10 5.72 15.28
CA TYR A 56 -0.29 5.74 14.85
C TYR A 56 -1.10 4.50 15.25
N GLY A 57 -0.45 3.42 15.69
CA GLY A 57 -1.11 2.14 15.95
C GLY A 57 -2.25 2.23 16.95
N LYS A 58 -2.14 3.08 17.97
CA LYS A 58 -3.22 3.34 18.95
C LYS A 58 -4.46 4.02 18.35
N SER A 59 -4.32 4.71 17.22
CA SER A 59 -5.43 5.39 16.53
C SER A 59 -6.12 4.51 15.49
N VAL A 60 -5.54 3.35 15.17
CA VAL A 60 -6.14 2.40 14.24
C VAL A 60 -7.31 1.71 14.94
N PRO A 61 -8.53 1.70 14.38
CA PRO A 61 -9.64 0.91 14.91
C PRO A 61 -9.28 -0.57 15.15
N GLU A 62 -9.78 -1.16 16.23
CA GLU A 62 -9.44 -2.54 16.62
C GLU A 62 -9.98 -3.60 15.65
N ASN A 63 -11.07 -3.28 14.95
CA ASN A 63 -11.72 -4.16 14.00
C ASN A 63 -11.06 -4.17 12.61
N ILE A 64 -10.01 -3.37 12.38
CA ILE A 64 -9.21 -3.45 11.15
C ILE A 64 -8.15 -4.55 11.34
N ARG A 65 -8.04 -5.48 10.40
CA ARG A 65 -6.94 -6.46 10.37
C ARG A 65 -5.61 -5.73 10.17
N ARG A 66 -4.67 -5.87 11.11
CA ARG A 66 -3.39 -5.15 11.13
C ARG A 66 -2.26 -6.09 10.71
N CYS A 67 -1.49 -5.70 9.71
CA CYS A 67 -0.38 -6.49 9.18
C CYS A 67 0.92 -5.67 9.14
N THR A 68 2.05 -6.31 9.47
CA THR A 68 3.37 -5.66 9.51
C THR A 68 4.48 -6.56 8.98
N ALA A 69 5.46 -5.95 8.32
CA ALA A 69 6.70 -6.62 7.96
C ALA A 69 7.79 -6.50 9.05
N SER A 70 7.50 -5.77 10.15
CA SER A 70 8.41 -5.60 11.27
C SER A 70 8.18 -6.66 12.34
N ARG A 71 9.22 -7.47 12.61
CA ARG A 71 9.17 -8.49 13.65
C ARG A 71 8.98 -7.86 15.04
N SER A 72 9.62 -6.73 15.29
CA SER A 72 9.49 -6.02 16.56
C SER A 72 8.10 -5.44 16.75
N ALA A 73 7.48 -4.85 15.71
CA ALA A 73 6.10 -4.37 15.78
C ALA A 73 5.11 -5.51 16.03
N SER A 74 5.33 -6.68 15.41
CA SER A 74 4.50 -7.87 15.63
C SER A 74 4.54 -8.31 17.10
N VAL A 75 5.74 -8.40 17.69
CA VAL A 75 5.92 -8.82 19.09
C VAL A 75 5.39 -7.76 20.08
N LEU A 76 5.75 -6.49 19.87
CA LEU A 76 5.42 -5.41 20.82
C LEU A 76 3.94 -5.04 20.84
N TYR A 77 3.25 -5.19 19.71
CA TYR A 77 1.88 -4.69 19.53
C TYR A 77 0.87 -5.79 19.16
N GLY A 78 1.28 -7.06 19.11
CA GLY A 78 0.40 -8.18 18.75
C GLY A 78 -0.12 -8.11 17.31
N ILE A 79 0.68 -7.57 16.39
CA ILE A 79 0.29 -7.34 14.99
C ILE A 79 0.68 -8.55 14.14
N GLU A 80 -0.15 -8.90 13.16
CA GLU A 80 0.10 -10.03 12.26
C GLU A 80 1.39 -9.81 11.45
N TYR A 81 2.36 -10.71 11.60
CA TYR A 81 3.62 -10.65 10.87
C TYR A 81 3.46 -11.17 9.44
N GLN A 82 3.71 -10.31 8.47
CA GLN A 82 3.57 -10.56 7.04
C GLN A 82 4.79 -10.00 6.32
N ARG A 83 5.79 -10.84 6.06
CA ARG A 83 7.02 -10.50 5.35
C ARG A 83 7.23 -11.49 4.22
N PHE A 84 7.43 -10.98 3.02
CA PHE A 84 7.55 -11.76 1.79
C PHE A 84 8.88 -11.46 1.07
N GLY A 85 9.34 -12.41 0.27
CA GLY A 85 10.68 -12.41 -0.30
C GLY A 85 11.77 -12.81 0.71
N ALA A 86 13.00 -12.96 0.20
CA ALA A 86 14.14 -13.31 1.03
C ALA A 86 14.51 -12.17 2.02
N PRO A 87 15.13 -12.47 3.18
CA PRO A 87 15.45 -11.47 4.20
C PRO A 87 16.20 -10.23 3.69
N GLU A 88 17.08 -10.41 2.69
CA GLU A 88 17.91 -9.39 2.05
C GLU A 88 17.16 -8.48 1.08
N VAL A 89 15.95 -8.86 0.64
CA VAL A 89 15.18 -8.08 -0.33
C VAL A 89 14.67 -6.79 0.34
N GLU A 90 15.08 -5.63 -0.16
CA GLU A 90 14.56 -4.36 0.33
C GLU A 90 13.05 -4.22 0.05
N PHE A 91 12.34 -3.48 0.90
CA PHE A 91 10.91 -3.23 0.73
C PHE A 91 10.45 -1.88 1.26
N ASN A 92 9.27 -1.47 0.79
CA ASN A 92 8.44 -0.45 1.40
C ASN A 92 7.06 -1.03 1.77
N SER A 93 6.28 -0.36 2.61
CA SER A 93 4.96 -0.85 3.03
C SER A 93 4.03 -1.13 1.83
N GLY A 94 4.13 -0.34 0.77
CA GLY A 94 3.32 -0.49 -0.44
C GLY A 94 3.69 -1.73 -1.25
N SER A 95 4.97 -2.09 -1.35
CA SER A 95 5.42 -3.31 -2.02
C SER A 95 5.03 -4.57 -1.24
N MET A 96 5.14 -4.53 0.10
CA MET A 96 4.66 -5.61 0.97
C MET A 96 3.14 -5.78 0.94
N ALA A 97 2.38 -4.69 0.82
CA ALA A 97 0.92 -4.77 0.68
C ALA A 97 0.50 -5.52 -0.59
N ILE A 98 1.21 -5.33 -1.71
CA ILE A 98 0.97 -6.06 -2.96
C ILE A 98 1.28 -7.55 -2.77
N GLN A 99 2.40 -7.89 -2.14
CA GLN A 99 2.76 -9.29 -1.87
C GLN A 99 1.80 -9.96 -0.88
N PHE A 100 1.33 -9.22 0.13
CA PHE A 100 0.28 -9.69 1.04
C PHE A 100 -1.05 -9.93 0.31
N ALA A 101 -1.46 -9.04 -0.57
CA ALA A 101 -2.62 -9.25 -1.42
C ALA A 101 -2.48 -10.51 -2.28
N ALA A 102 -1.31 -10.74 -2.87
CA ALA A 102 -1.00 -11.96 -3.62
C ALA A 102 -1.07 -13.22 -2.75
N SER A 103 -0.53 -13.19 -1.53
CA SER A 103 -0.57 -14.34 -0.61
C SER A 103 -1.98 -14.70 -0.16
N LEU A 104 -2.94 -13.76 -0.25
CA LEU A 104 -4.35 -14.00 0.00
C LEU A 104 -5.12 -14.57 -1.20
N GLY A 105 -4.39 -14.89 -2.28
CA GLY A 105 -4.92 -15.55 -3.48
C GLY A 105 -5.37 -14.61 -4.59
N ALA A 106 -5.12 -13.30 -4.48
CA ALA A 106 -5.50 -12.33 -5.50
C ALA A 106 -4.84 -12.64 -6.86
N LYS A 107 -5.63 -12.57 -7.93
CA LYS A 107 -5.19 -12.71 -9.32
C LYS A 107 -5.14 -11.37 -10.05
N HIS A 108 -5.95 -10.41 -9.60
CA HIS A 108 -5.88 -9.03 -10.06
C HIS A 108 -5.68 -8.10 -8.86
N ILE A 109 -4.65 -7.26 -8.95
CA ILE A 109 -4.30 -6.29 -7.91
C ILE A 109 -4.29 -4.90 -8.54
N TYR A 110 -5.16 -4.03 -8.06
CA TYR A 110 -5.29 -2.65 -8.52
C TYR A 110 -4.60 -1.69 -7.55
N LEU A 111 -3.73 -0.83 -8.06
CA LEU A 111 -2.97 0.12 -7.24
C LEU A 111 -3.55 1.53 -7.36
N ILE A 112 -3.83 2.21 -6.24
CA ILE A 112 -4.16 3.63 -6.25
C ILE A 112 -3.36 4.40 -5.18
N GLY A 113 -2.94 5.63 -5.49
CA GLY A 113 -2.03 6.40 -4.63
C GLY A 113 -0.58 5.89 -4.65
N TYR A 114 -0.22 5.09 -5.65
CA TYR A 114 1.13 4.58 -5.91
C TYR A 114 1.88 5.50 -6.88
N ASP A 115 2.06 6.76 -6.47
CA ASP A 115 2.62 7.80 -7.34
C ASP A 115 4.12 7.60 -7.61
N CYS A 116 4.84 7.05 -6.63
CA CYS A 116 6.30 6.88 -6.62
C CYS A 116 7.07 8.12 -7.11
N SER A 117 6.63 9.30 -6.66
CA SER A 117 7.19 10.60 -7.00
C SER A 117 6.92 11.59 -5.87
N ILE A 118 7.80 12.60 -5.74
CA ILE A 118 7.61 13.72 -4.82
C ILE A 118 7.32 15.05 -5.53
N ARG A 119 7.18 15.03 -6.86
CA ARG A 119 7.04 16.25 -7.68
C ARG A 119 5.77 17.06 -7.37
N ARG A 120 4.74 16.43 -6.82
CA ARG A 120 3.44 17.06 -6.51
C ARG A 120 3.03 16.92 -5.04
N GLY A 121 4.02 16.80 -4.16
CA GLY A 121 3.83 16.56 -2.73
C GLY A 121 4.35 15.19 -2.31
N VAL A 122 4.32 14.93 -1.01
CA VAL A 122 4.87 13.69 -0.44
C VAL A 122 3.80 12.64 -0.13
N HIS A 123 2.66 13.08 0.42
CA HIS A 123 1.51 12.23 0.71
C HIS A 123 0.21 13.05 0.59
N PHE A 124 -0.94 12.40 0.47
CA PHE A 124 -2.24 13.08 0.50
C PHE A 124 -2.48 13.84 1.81
N HIS A 125 -1.92 13.35 2.92
CA HIS A 125 -2.02 13.95 4.26
C HIS A 125 -0.83 14.89 4.58
N GLY A 126 -0.04 15.28 3.58
CA GLY A 126 1.15 16.11 3.79
C GLY A 126 2.32 15.37 4.43
N ARG A 127 3.24 16.11 5.04
CA ARG A 127 4.45 15.54 5.66
C ARG A 127 4.10 14.86 6.97
N HIS A 128 4.71 13.72 7.25
CA HIS A 128 4.71 13.18 8.61
C HIS A 128 5.46 14.13 9.55
N THR A 129 4.99 14.22 10.80
CA THR A 129 5.62 14.97 11.89
C THR A 129 6.33 14.01 12.86
N GLY A 130 7.22 14.54 13.71
CA GLY A 130 8.00 13.75 14.65
C GLY A 130 9.12 12.94 13.98
N ASN A 131 9.40 11.73 14.49
CA ASN A 131 10.54 10.91 14.05
C ASN A 131 10.26 10.10 12.77
N LEU A 132 9.08 10.21 12.19
CA LEU A 132 8.74 9.49 10.97
C LEU A 132 9.43 10.11 9.76
N ARG A 133 10.04 9.25 8.95
CA ARG A 133 10.72 9.66 7.72
C ARG A 133 9.69 10.14 6.69
N ASN A 134 10.10 11.15 5.94
CA ASN A 134 9.36 11.60 4.76
C ASN A 134 10.11 11.18 3.48
N PRO A 135 9.39 11.01 2.36
CA PRO A 135 9.96 10.70 1.06
C PRO A 135 11.08 11.68 0.66
N SER A 136 12.14 11.14 0.05
CA SER A 136 13.23 11.87 -0.60
C SER A 136 13.44 11.36 -2.02
N GLN A 137 14.26 12.04 -2.84
CA GLN A 137 14.63 11.53 -4.17
C GLN A 137 15.33 10.17 -4.10
N LEU A 138 16.15 9.94 -3.06
CA LEU A 138 16.78 8.63 -2.83
C LEU A 138 15.74 7.56 -2.50
N SER A 139 14.74 7.90 -1.67
CA SER A 139 13.62 7.01 -1.36
C SER A 139 12.86 6.64 -2.63
N VAL A 140 12.54 7.62 -3.48
CA VAL A 140 11.86 7.40 -4.76
C VAL A 140 12.66 6.43 -5.63
N LYS A 141 13.95 6.69 -5.87
CA LYS A 141 14.80 5.79 -6.66
C LYS A 141 14.82 4.36 -6.11
N LYS A 142 14.87 4.21 -4.78
CA LYS A 142 14.80 2.91 -4.11
C LYS A 142 13.45 2.23 -4.37
N TRP A 143 12.33 2.92 -4.19
CA TRP A 143 10.99 2.36 -4.40
C TRP A 143 10.76 1.88 -5.82
N HIS A 144 11.26 2.60 -6.84
CA HIS A 144 11.19 2.13 -8.23
C HIS A 144 11.83 0.75 -8.40
N ARG A 145 12.97 0.48 -7.75
CA ARG A 145 13.61 -0.85 -7.77
C ARG A 145 12.80 -1.89 -7.03
N GLU A 146 12.27 -1.55 -5.85
CA GLU A 146 11.44 -2.47 -5.06
C GLU A 146 10.17 -2.88 -5.81
N PHE A 147 9.49 -1.94 -6.47
CA PHE A 147 8.31 -2.24 -7.27
C PHE A 147 8.64 -3.02 -8.54
N ALA A 148 9.80 -2.77 -9.18
CA ALA A 148 10.27 -3.59 -10.29
C ALA A 148 10.52 -5.04 -9.85
N GLY A 149 11.14 -5.25 -8.69
CA GLY A 149 11.32 -6.60 -8.13
C GLY A 149 9.99 -7.30 -7.83
N VAL A 150 9.01 -6.58 -7.26
CA VAL A 150 7.65 -7.12 -7.07
C VAL A 150 7.00 -7.52 -8.39
N ARG A 151 7.16 -6.71 -9.45
CA ARG A 151 6.62 -7.05 -10.77
C ARG A 151 7.21 -8.34 -11.31
N GLU A 152 8.51 -8.56 -11.14
CA GLU A 152 9.22 -9.75 -11.57
C GLU A 152 8.75 -10.99 -10.80
N GLU A 153 8.76 -10.92 -9.47
CA GLU A 153 8.33 -12.00 -8.58
C GLU A 153 6.86 -12.41 -8.81
N LEU A 154 5.99 -11.41 -8.99
CA LEU A 154 4.56 -11.60 -9.23
C LEU A 154 4.21 -11.50 -10.72
N SER A 155 5.10 -11.99 -11.60
CA SER A 155 4.92 -11.98 -13.05
C SER A 155 3.58 -12.58 -13.51
N HIS A 156 3.07 -13.55 -12.75
CA HIS A 156 1.85 -14.33 -12.96
C HIS A 156 0.56 -13.68 -12.41
N ILE A 157 0.64 -12.49 -11.81
CA ILE A 157 -0.50 -11.72 -11.28
C ILE A 157 -0.69 -10.46 -12.12
N ASP A 158 -1.95 -10.13 -12.40
CA ASP A 158 -2.32 -8.90 -13.09
C ASP A 158 -2.29 -7.71 -12.13
N ILE A 159 -1.14 -7.06 -12.04
CA ILE A 159 -0.96 -5.85 -11.21
C ILE A 159 -1.09 -4.61 -12.10
N ILE A 160 -2.11 -3.78 -11.85
CA ILE A 160 -2.43 -2.61 -12.67
C ILE A 160 -2.41 -1.35 -11.82
N ASN A 161 -1.64 -0.35 -12.21
CA ASN A 161 -1.62 0.95 -11.54
C ASN A 161 -2.74 1.86 -12.06
N CYS A 162 -3.71 2.13 -11.19
CA CYS A 162 -4.86 2.99 -11.43
C CYS A 162 -4.73 4.36 -10.76
N SER A 163 -3.54 4.70 -10.25
CA SER A 163 -3.29 6.02 -9.66
C SER A 163 -3.47 7.10 -10.72
N ARG A 164 -4.14 8.20 -10.37
CA ARG A 164 -4.35 9.35 -11.30
C ARG A 164 -3.04 9.88 -11.88
N ARG A 165 -1.95 9.72 -11.14
CA ARG A 165 -0.57 10.00 -11.56
C ARG A 165 0.35 8.97 -10.94
N THR A 166 1.30 8.49 -11.73
CA THR A 166 2.36 7.60 -11.27
C THR A 166 3.60 7.79 -12.14
N GLU A 167 4.77 7.65 -11.54
CA GLU A 167 6.03 7.51 -12.28
C GLU A 167 6.47 6.05 -12.40
N LEU A 168 5.77 5.10 -11.76
CA LEU A 168 6.07 3.67 -11.92
C LEU A 168 5.75 3.21 -13.35
N THR A 169 6.75 2.63 -14.00
CA THR A 169 6.65 2.08 -15.37
C THR A 169 6.58 0.55 -15.41
N CYS A 170 6.82 -0.11 -14.27
CA CYS A 170 6.84 -1.57 -14.16
C CYS A 170 5.43 -2.22 -14.13
N PHE A 171 4.36 -1.43 -14.01
CA PHE A 171 2.98 -1.93 -14.03
C PHE A 171 2.21 -1.28 -15.18
N PRO A 172 1.34 -2.02 -15.90
CA PRO A 172 0.36 -1.44 -16.81
C PRO A 172 -0.49 -0.38 -16.11
N ILE A 173 -0.85 0.67 -16.85
CA ILE A 173 -1.66 1.78 -16.34
C ILE A 173 -3.06 1.71 -16.96
N LYS A 174 -4.09 1.85 -16.12
CA LYS A 174 -5.50 2.02 -16.54
C LYS A 174 -6.15 3.11 -15.69
N SER A 175 -7.25 3.71 -16.16
CA SER A 175 -8.08 4.53 -15.27
C SER A 175 -8.79 3.65 -14.24
N LEU A 176 -9.17 4.23 -13.11
CA LEU A 176 -9.98 3.53 -12.11
C LEU A 176 -11.31 3.06 -12.73
N GLU A 177 -11.96 3.93 -13.50
CA GLU A 177 -13.22 3.65 -14.20
C GLU A 177 -13.15 2.49 -15.19
N ALA A 178 -11.95 2.14 -15.70
CA ALA A 178 -11.78 1.02 -16.62
C ALA A 178 -11.65 -0.33 -15.91
N VAL A 179 -11.50 -0.35 -14.58
CA VAL A 179 -11.32 -1.58 -13.80
C VAL A 179 -12.40 -1.79 -12.75
N ILE A 180 -13.13 -0.75 -12.37
CA ILE A 180 -14.35 -0.89 -11.56
C ILE A 180 -15.54 -1.06 -12.50
N GLY A 181 -16.35 -2.09 -12.27
CA GLY A 181 -17.65 -2.25 -12.95
C GLY A 181 -18.62 -1.15 -12.59
#